data_AF-F2R9G4-F1
#
_entry.id   AF-F2R9G4-F1
#
_cell.length_a   1.000
_cell.length_b   1.000
_cell.length_c   1.000
_cell.angle_alpha   90.00
_cell.angle_beta   90.00
_cell.angle_gamma   90.00
#
_symmetry.space_group_name_H-M   'P 1'
#
loop_
_entity.id
_entity.type
_entity.pdbx_description
1 polymer ?
#
loop_
_entity_poly.entity_id
_entity_poly.type
_entity_poly.pdbx_seq_one_letter_code
_entity_poly.pdbx_strand_id
1 'polypeptide(L)'
;MNRDDTSPADRELLRHLHDRDLATSAAQLERWRRAGLLPRHARKALGRGRGSSSVLDPRTVEIADVLTRCSGQGKDLRATVLAWYMRAGAPGAHSRRPVPEPPFEPVRDALVWALCRSPVQRLIEQARRARDDTDTDVLYADAEKYLARSPGPFGHPARMREAMLDGGQDIQPPPRTGQRSMVNLIALLGLPQGEVSGESFAQAVTASGALPGADGATLAAAFEQAEQDGTLEHLLHVVQQRDMVAEAETVSPERLARAREAARVLGFCGGLYLMHGLLLPDTPGQQAIRAKIDELGLGEAAITAAQCVNKVIAANVLSFCLDPSFDHLIAQLNEVMMEHMAGVFRLPGEVDSAEDLMVQWLAALRDEAEQ
;
A
#
# COMPACT_ATOMS: atom_id res chain seq x y z
N MET A 1 -32.92 -20.18 -17.58
CA MET A 1 -31.58 -20.21 -18.21
C MET A 1 -30.93 -21.52 -17.79
N ASN A 2 -30.73 -22.45 -18.73
CA ASN A 2 -30.31 -23.83 -18.45
C ASN A 2 -28.91 -23.88 -17.83
N ARG A 3 -28.71 -24.81 -16.89
CA ARG A 3 -27.48 -24.99 -16.09
C ARG A 3 -26.33 -25.69 -16.85
N ASP A 4 -26.49 -26.02 -18.14
CA ASP A 4 -25.55 -26.90 -18.89
C ASP A 4 -24.72 -26.24 -20.01
N ASP A 5 -24.77 -24.92 -20.22
CA ASP A 5 -24.02 -24.24 -21.30
C ASP A 5 -22.54 -23.93 -20.97
N THR A 6 -21.95 -24.60 -19.98
CA THR A 6 -20.54 -24.37 -19.61
C THR A 6 -19.62 -25.06 -20.62
N SER A 7 -18.83 -24.28 -21.36
CA SER A 7 -17.93 -24.80 -22.39
C SER A 7 -16.97 -25.87 -21.82
N PRO A 8 -16.50 -26.84 -22.61
CA PRO A 8 -15.53 -27.84 -22.13
C PRO A 8 -14.28 -27.23 -21.48
N ALA A 9 -13.77 -26.13 -22.06
CA ALA A 9 -12.63 -25.40 -21.51
C ALA A 9 -12.96 -24.67 -20.20
N ASP A 10 -14.20 -24.21 -20.00
CA ASP A 10 -14.65 -23.64 -18.72
C ASP A 10 -14.78 -24.71 -17.64
N ARG A 11 -15.28 -25.90 -17.98
CA ARG A 11 -15.30 -27.04 -17.03
C ARG A 11 -13.89 -27.44 -16.63
N GLU A 12 -12.96 -27.48 -17.58
CA GLU A 12 -11.55 -27.75 -17.32
C GLU A 12 -10.92 -26.67 -16.44
N LEU A 13 -11.17 -25.38 -16.71
CA LEU A 13 -10.70 -24.27 -15.89
C LEU A 13 -11.26 -24.34 -14.46
N LEU A 14 -12.56 -24.58 -14.30
CA LEU A 14 -13.20 -24.71 -12.99
C LEU A 14 -12.63 -25.89 -12.20
N ARG A 15 -12.34 -27.01 -12.87
CA ARG A 15 -11.65 -28.15 -12.25
C ARG A 15 -10.25 -27.76 -11.79
N HIS A 16 -9.46 -27.08 -12.63
CA HIS A 16 -8.12 -26.60 -12.23
C HIS A 16 -8.14 -25.64 -11.04
N LEU A 17 -9.16 -24.79 -10.93
CA LEU A 17 -9.32 -23.90 -9.77
C LEU A 17 -9.76 -24.70 -8.54
N HIS A 18 -10.68 -25.65 -8.70
CA HIS A 18 -11.12 -26.52 -7.62
C HIS A 18 -9.97 -27.38 -7.06
N ASP A 19 -9.11 -27.92 -7.92
CA ASP A 19 -7.90 -28.67 -7.54
C ASP A 19 -6.89 -27.80 -6.74
N ARG A 20 -7.08 -26.47 -6.71
CA ARG A 20 -6.30 -25.49 -5.92
C ARG A 20 -7.10 -24.91 -4.75
N ASP A 21 -8.19 -25.57 -4.35
CA ASP A 21 -9.13 -25.13 -3.30
C ASP A 21 -9.75 -23.74 -3.56
N LEU A 22 -9.86 -23.34 -4.83
CA LEU A 22 -10.44 -22.08 -5.23
C LEU A 22 -11.89 -22.25 -5.71
N ALA A 23 -12.83 -21.64 -4.97
CA ALA A 23 -14.23 -21.62 -5.31
C ALA A 23 -14.56 -20.50 -6.31
N THR A 24 -14.84 -20.88 -7.56
CA THR A 24 -15.26 -19.96 -8.63
C THR A 24 -16.45 -20.56 -9.39
N SER A 25 -17.36 -19.69 -9.83
CA SER A 25 -18.52 -20.07 -10.65
C SER A 25 -18.34 -19.66 -12.12
N ALA A 26 -19.04 -20.34 -13.03
CA ALA A 26 -19.08 -19.95 -14.45
C ALA A 26 -19.55 -18.50 -14.66
N ALA A 27 -20.48 -18.03 -13.81
CA ALA A 27 -20.95 -16.64 -13.84
C ALA A 27 -19.85 -15.63 -13.48
N GLN A 28 -18.96 -15.97 -12.53
CA GLN A 28 -17.80 -15.13 -12.20
C GLN A 28 -16.79 -15.09 -13.36
N LEU A 29 -16.48 -16.24 -13.98
CA LEU A 29 -15.60 -16.30 -15.15
C LEU A 29 -16.13 -15.40 -16.27
N GLU A 30 -17.43 -15.46 -16.54
CA GLU A 30 -18.06 -14.64 -17.59
C GLU A 30 -18.09 -13.14 -17.22
N ARG A 31 -18.28 -12.80 -15.93
CA ARG A 31 -18.16 -11.42 -15.45
C ARG A 31 -16.75 -10.88 -15.70
N TRP A 32 -15.71 -11.65 -15.40
CA TRP A 32 -14.31 -11.23 -15.63
C TRP A 32 -13.99 -11.08 -17.12
N ARG A 33 -14.53 -11.95 -17.99
CA ARG A 33 -14.40 -11.81 -19.45
C ARG A 33 -15.06 -10.56 -19.98
N ARG A 34 -16.28 -10.25 -19.52
CA ARG A 34 -16.99 -9.03 -19.93
C ARG A 34 -16.24 -7.76 -19.51
N ALA A 35 -15.52 -7.82 -18.40
CA ALA A 35 -14.64 -6.75 -17.95
C ALA A 35 -13.26 -6.73 -18.62
N GLY A 36 -12.98 -7.65 -19.56
CA GLY A 36 -11.69 -7.74 -20.25
C GLY A 36 -10.54 -8.26 -19.38
N LEU A 37 -10.81 -8.77 -18.18
CA LEU A 37 -9.80 -9.23 -17.23
C LEU A 37 -9.37 -10.68 -17.46
N LEU A 38 -10.29 -11.51 -17.97
CA LEU A 38 -10.04 -12.91 -18.28
C LEU A 38 -10.11 -13.10 -19.81
N PRO A 39 -9.08 -13.68 -20.45
CA PRO A 39 -9.14 -14.00 -21.87
C PRO A 39 -10.28 -14.97 -22.20
N ARG A 40 -10.81 -14.87 -23.42
CA ARG A 40 -11.72 -15.88 -23.97
C ARG A 40 -10.90 -17.07 -24.48
N HIS A 41 -11.45 -18.26 -24.32
CA HIS A 41 -10.82 -19.49 -24.82
C HIS A 41 -10.69 -19.45 -26.33
N ALA A 42 -9.52 -19.86 -26.84
CA ALA A 42 -9.31 -20.04 -28.26
C ALA A 42 -10.19 -21.18 -28.79
N ARG A 43 -10.67 -21.07 -30.03
CA ARG A 43 -11.45 -22.11 -30.69
C ARG A 43 -10.60 -22.83 -31.72
N LYS A 44 -10.57 -24.16 -31.66
CA LYS A 44 -9.90 -25.03 -32.63
C LYS A 44 -10.95 -25.76 -33.46
N ALA A 45 -10.86 -25.67 -34.78
CA ALA A 45 -11.71 -26.43 -35.68
C ALA A 45 -11.32 -27.93 -35.64
N LEU A 46 -12.31 -28.81 -35.57
CA LEU A 46 -12.12 -30.27 -35.47
C LEU A 46 -12.16 -30.98 -36.84
N GLY A 47 -12.22 -30.23 -37.93
CA GLY A 47 -12.32 -30.73 -39.31
C GLY A 47 -13.75 -30.64 -39.88
N ARG A 48 -13.92 -31.00 -41.16
CA ARG A 48 -15.19 -30.91 -41.88
C ARG A 48 -16.30 -31.66 -41.15
N GLY A 49 -17.39 -30.97 -40.84
CA GLY A 49 -18.58 -31.53 -40.18
C GLY A 49 -18.44 -31.85 -38.69
N ARG A 50 -17.28 -31.59 -38.06
CA ARG A 50 -17.00 -31.97 -36.66
C ARG A 50 -17.06 -30.81 -35.66
N GLY A 51 -17.39 -29.61 -36.11
CA GLY A 51 -17.54 -28.42 -35.25
C GLY A 51 -16.22 -27.83 -34.77
N SER A 52 -16.28 -27.08 -33.66
CA SER A 52 -15.12 -26.43 -33.03
C SER A 52 -15.10 -26.70 -31.53
N SER A 53 -13.90 -26.93 -30.96
CA SER A 53 -13.70 -27.09 -29.52
C SER A 53 -12.98 -25.88 -28.94
N SER A 54 -13.39 -25.46 -27.74
CA SER A 54 -12.62 -24.47 -26.98
C SER A 54 -11.41 -25.14 -26.35
N VAL A 55 -10.26 -24.47 -26.35
CA VAL A 55 -9.00 -24.95 -25.76
C VAL A 55 -8.60 -24.03 -24.63
N LEU A 56 -8.30 -24.60 -23.45
CA LEU A 56 -7.84 -23.85 -22.29
C LEU A 56 -6.36 -23.47 -22.44
N ASP A 57 -6.06 -22.18 -22.33
CA ASP A 57 -4.69 -21.68 -22.23
C ASP A 57 -4.22 -21.77 -20.77
N PRO A 58 -3.04 -22.36 -20.48
CA PRO A 58 -2.47 -22.37 -19.13
C PRO A 58 -2.38 -20.99 -18.46
N ARG A 59 -2.16 -19.92 -19.24
CA ARG A 59 -2.14 -18.54 -18.73
C ARG A 59 -3.52 -18.11 -18.20
N THR A 60 -4.62 -18.60 -18.79
CA THR A 60 -5.98 -18.34 -18.30
C THR A 60 -6.20 -18.93 -16.91
N VAL A 61 -5.58 -20.09 -16.61
CA VAL A 61 -5.64 -20.69 -15.28
C VAL A 61 -4.96 -19.79 -14.24
N GLU A 62 -3.76 -19.28 -14.54
CA GLU A 62 -3.04 -18.39 -13.62
C GLU A 62 -3.76 -17.06 -13.40
N ILE A 63 -4.36 -16.47 -14.46
CA ILE A 63 -5.16 -15.25 -14.34
C ILE A 63 -6.43 -15.51 -13.49
N ALA A 64 -7.12 -16.63 -13.70
CA ALA A 64 -8.30 -16.96 -12.94
C ALA A 64 -7.99 -17.27 -11.47
N ASP A 65 -6.83 -17.90 -11.18
CA ASP A 65 -6.35 -18.16 -9.82
C ASP A 65 -6.20 -16.84 -9.04
N VAL A 66 -5.44 -15.89 -9.57
CA VAL A 66 -5.25 -14.60 -8.90
C VAL A 66 -6.54 -13.80 -8.79
N LEU A 67 -7.37 -13.77 -9.84
CA LEU A 67 -8.67 -13.10 -9.79
C LEU A 67 -9.57 -13.70 -8.71
N THR A 68 -9.55 -15.03 -8.53
CA THR A 68 -10.32 -15.70 -7.48
C THR A 68 -9.84 -15.27 -6.09
N ARG A 69 -8.52 -15.26 -5.86
CA ARG A 69 -7.92 -14.87 -4.57
C ARG A 69 -8.13 -13.40 -4.23
N CYS A 70 -8.09 -12.52 -5.22
CA CYS A 70 -8.30 -11.10 -5.04
C CYS A 70 -9.80 -10.75 -4.95
N SER A 71 -10.68 -11.60 -5.47
CA SER A 71 -12.12 -11.42 -5.40
C SER A 71 -12.65 -11.67 -3.98
N GLY A 72 -13.81 -11.11 -3.68
CA GLY A 72 -14.56 -11.42 -2.47
C GLY A 72 -16.03 -11.12 -2.68
N GLN A 73 -16.89 -11.77 -1.89
CA GLN A 73 -18.32 -11.52 -1.95
C GLN A 73 -18.62 -10.04 -1.68
N GLY A 74 -19.42 -9.41 -2.55
CA GLY A 74 -19.76 -7.99 -2.45
C GLY A 74 -18.63 -7.01 -2.78
N LYS A 75 -17.42 -7.49 -3.12
CA LYS A 75 -16.30 -6.61 -3.48
C LYS A 75 -16.45 -6.06 -4.90
N ASP A 76 -16.14 -4.77 -5.06
CA ASP A 76 -16.03 -4.12 -6.36
C ASP A 76 -14.92 -4.78 -7.19
N LEU A 77 -15.16 -4.91 -8.50
CA LEU A 77 -14.17 -5.51 -9.40
C LEU A 77 -12.89 -4.67 -9.48
N ARG A 78 -13.00 -3.34 -9.37
CA ARG A 78 -11.85 -2.43 -9.39
C ARG A 78 -10.91 -2.67 -8.21
N ALA A 79 -11.46 -2.92 -7.02
CA ALA A 79 -10.65 -3.33 -5.87
C ALA A 79 -9.93 -4.67 -6.10
N THR A 80 -10.56 -5.59 -6.83
CA THR A 80 -9.94 -6.87 -7.22
C THR A 80 -8.78 -6.64 -8.19
N VAL A 81 -8.93 -5.73 -9.16
CA VAL A 81 -7.88 -5.37 -10.12
C VAL A 81 -6.68 -4.73 -9.42
N LEU A 82 -6.88 -3.82 -8.48
CA LEU A 82 -5.78 -3.23 -7.70
C LEU A 82 -5.06 -4.29 -6.85
N ALA A 83 -5.80 -5.17 -6.18
CA ALA A 83 -5.19 -6.25 -5.41
C ALA A 83 -4.40 -7.23 -6.29
N TRP A 84 -4.90 -7.53 -7.50
CA TRP A 84 -4.16 -8.32 -8.49
C TRP A 84 -2.90 -7.56 -8.93
N TYR A 85 -3.01 -6.28 -9.26
CA TYR A 85 -1.89 -5.45 -9.69
C TYR A 85 -0.77 -5.43 -8.65
N MET A 86 -1.10 -5.25 -7.36
CA MET A 86 -0.12 -5.27 -6.27
C MET A 86 0.63 -6.61 -6.14
N ARG A 87 0.05 -7.72 -6.62
CA ARG A 87 0.66 -9.05 -6.60
C ARG A 87 1.41 -9.42 -7.88
N ALA A 88 1.24 -8.68 -8.97
CA ALA A 88 1.77 -9.05 -10.29
C ALA A 88 3.32 -9.10 -10.33
N GLY A 89 3.89 -10.23 -10.73
CA GLY A 89 5.33 -10.49 -10.67
C GLY A 89 5.81 -11.16 -9.38
N ALA A 90 4.99 -11.19 -8.31
CA ALA A 90 5.29 -11.99 -7.12
C ALA A 90 5.16 -13.49 -7.44
N PRO A 91 5.78 -14.39 -6.66
CA PRO A 91 5.60 -15.83 -6.81
C PRO A 91 4.12 -16.22 -6.76
N GLY A 92 3.69 -17.07 -7.71
CA GLY A 92 2.35 -17.64 -7.71
C GLY A 92 2.13 -18.52 -6.49
N ALA A 93 0.96 -18.43 -5.87
CA ALA A 93 0.68 -19.20 -4.65
C ALA A 93 0.72 -20.72 -4.89
N HIS A 94 0.35 -21.17 -6.10
CA HIS A 94 0.23 -22.59 -6.47
C HIS A 94 1.01 -22.88 -7.76
N SER A 95 1.86 -21.96 -8.20
CA SER A 95 2.67 -22.11 -9.39
C SER A 95 4.04 -21.48 -9.16
N ARG A 96 5.08 -22.11 -9.72
CA ARG A 96 6.43 -21.50 -9.77
C ARG A 96 6.49 -20.30 -10.71
N ARG A 97 5.38 -19.97 -11.38
CA ARG A 97 5.29 -18.87 -12.33
C ARG A 97 4.94 -17.59 -11.55
N PRO A 98 5.54 -16.45 -11.91
CA PRO A 98 5.10 -15.17 -11.38
C PRO A 98 3.63 -14.92 -11.68
N VAL A 99 2.93 -14.26 -10.75
CA VAL A 99 1.56 -13.78 -10.97
C VAL A 99 1.54 -12.91 -12.23
N PRO A 100 0.65 -13.19 -13.20
CA PRO A 100 0.62 -12.44 -14.45
C PRO A 100 0.25 -10.98 -14.22
N GLU A 101 0.69 -10.07 -15.08
CA GLU A 101 0.25 -8.67 -15.02
C GLU A 101 -1.21 -8.50 -15.50
N PRO A 102 -2.03 -7.69 -14.80
CA PRO A 102 -3.33 -7.28 -15.31
C PRO A 102 -3.21 -6.34 -16.52
N PRO A 103 -4.27 -6.22 -17.33
CA PRO A 103 -4.32 -5.20 -18.38
C PRO A 103 -4.23 -3.79 -17.77
N PHE A 104 -3.40 -2.94 -18.36
CA PHE A 104 -3.08 -1.61 -17.82
C PHE A 104 -4.31 -0.70 -17.65
N GLU A 105 -5.16 -0.62 -18.67
CA GLU A 105 -6.35 0.23 -18.67
C GLU A 105 -7.28 -0.02 -17.46
N PRO A 106 -7.71 -1.28 -17.18
CA PRO A 106 -8.40 -1.61 -15.94
C PRO A 106 -7.67 -1.24 -14.65
N VAL A 107 -6.34 -1.29 -14.61
CA VAL A 107 -5.56 -0.90 -13.42
C VAL A 107 -5.67 0.60 -13.19
N ARG A 108 -5.50 1.38 -14.26
CA ARG A 108 -5.62 2.84 -14.20
C ARG A 108 -7.01 3.27 -13.74
N ASP A 109 -8.06 2.72 -14.36
CA ASP A 109 -9.45 2.99 -13.99
C ASP A 109 -9.74 2.62 -12.52
N ALA A 110 -9.17 1.50 -12.07
CA ALA A 110 -9.33 1.07 -10.69
C ALA A 110 -8.58 1.98 -9.70
N LEU A 111 -7.41 2.49 -10.07
CA LEU A 111 -6.64 3.44 -9.27
C LEU A 111 -7.41 4.77 -9.13
N VAL A 112 -7.86 5.34 -10.24
CA VAL A 112 -8.68 6.56 -10.27
C VAL A 112 -9.92 6.39 -9.40
N TRP A 113 -10.67 5.30 -9.59
CA TRP A 113 -11.85 4.99 -8.78
C TRP A 113 -11.55 4.92 -7.28
N ALA A 114 -10.42 4.30 -6.90
CA ALA A 114 -10.05 4.17 -5.50
C ALA A 114 -9.63 5.51 -4.90
N LEU A 115 -8.88 6.33 -5.64
CA LEU A 115 -8.47 7.67 -5.20
C LEU A 115 -9.67 8.61 -5.02
N CYS A 116 -10.63 8.62 -5.96
CA CYS A 116 -11.86 9.40 -5.82
C CYS A 116 -12.71 9.00 -4.60
N ARG A 117 -12.51 7.80 -4.05
CA ARG A 117 -13.22 7.28 -2.86
C ARG A 117 -12.35 7.29 -1.61
N SER A 118 -11.09 7.71 -1.73
CA SER A 118 -10.16 7.79 -0.62
C SER A 118 -10.66 8.84 0.37
N PRO A 119 -10.79 8.50 1.67
CA PRO A 119 -11.11 9.50 2.69
C PRO A 119 -10.07 10.62 2.74
N VAL A 120 -8.79 10.31 2.54
CA VAL A 120 -7.70 11.30 2.52
C VAL A 120 -7.93 12.32 1.39
N GLN A 121 -8.22 11.85 0.18
CA GLN A 121 -8.51 12.73 -0.96
C GLN A 121 -9.75 13.60 -0.71
N ARG A 122 -10.80 13.02 -0.11
CA ARG A 122 -11.99 13.79 0.26
C ARG A 122 -11.69 14.88 1.28
N LEU A 123 -10.86 14.61 2.27
CA LEU A 123 -10.46 15.62 3.26
C LEU A 123 -9.61 16.72 2.61
N ILE A 124 -8.68 16.38 1.71
CA ILE A 124 -7.91 17.37 0.93
C ILE A 124 -8.84 18.24 0.08
N GLU A 125 -9.81 17.64 -0.61
CA GLU A 125 -10.79 18.40 -1.38
C GLU A 125 -11.72 19.27 -0.51
N GLN A 126 -12.13 18.78 0.67
CA GLN A 126 -12.89 19.57 1.64
C GLN A 126 -12.06 20.77 2.11
N ALA A 127 -10.80 20.55 2.46
CA ALA A 127 -9.88 21.61 2.85
C ALA A 127 -9.74 22.68 1.75
N ARG A 128 -9.56 22.27 0.48
CA ARG A 128 -9.53 23.17 -0.69
C ARG A 128 -10.81 23.99 -0.90
N ARG A 129 -11.95 23.45 -0.47
CA ARG A 129 -13.27 24.09 -0.61
C ARG A 129 -13.64 24.95 0.59
N ALA A 130 -12.96 24.83 1.73
CA ALA A 130 -13.24 25.65 2.91
C ALA A 130 -13.12 27.14 2.58
N ARG A 131 -14.09 27.93 3.05
CA ARG A 131 -14.15 29.39 2.85
C ARG A 131 -14.26 30.18 4.14
N ASP A 132 -14.62 29.53 5.24
CA ASP A 132 -14.79 30.15 6.55
C ASP A 132 -14.42 29.20 7.70
N ASP A 133 -14.49 29.72 8.93
CA ASP A 133 -14.21 28.96 10.15
C ASP A 133 -15.14 27.75 10.33
N THR A 134 -16.38 27.83 9.84
CA THR A 134 -17.36 26.74 9.98
C THR A 134 -16.98 25.56 9.07
N ASP A 135 -16.58 25.83 7.83
CA ASP A 135 -16.06 24.81 6.92
C ASP A 135 -14.79 24.15 7.49
N THR A 136 -13.93 24.96 8.10
CA THR A 136 -12.70 24.51 8.75
C THR A 136 -13.00 23.59 9.92
N ASP A 137 -13.93 23.95 10.81
CA ASP A 137 -14.36 23.09 11.92
C ASP A 137 -14.93 21.75 11.45
N VAL A 138 -15.72 21.75 10.36
CA VAL A 138 -16.25 20.52 9.75
C VAL A 138 -15.11 19.63 9.22
N LEU A 139 -14.12 20.22 8.55
CA LEU A 139 -12.93 19.51 8.08
C LEU A 139 -12.20 18.84 9.25
N TYR A 140 -11.89 19.59 10.32
CA TYR A 140 -11.20 19.06 11.50
C TYR A 140 -11.98 17.90 12.12
N ALA A 141 -13.30 18.05 12.30
CA ALA A 141 -14.16 17.01 12.85
C ALA A 141 -14.21 15.74 11.98
N ASP A 142 -14.26 15.87 10.65
CA ASP A 142 -14.25 14.72 9.75
C ASP A 142 -12.88 14.03 9.67
N ALA A 143 -11.79 14.80 9.74
CA ALA A 143 -10.44 14.28 9.80
C ALA A 143 -10.19 13.50 11.09
N GLU A 144 -10.65 14.01 12.24
CA GLU A 144 -10.61 13.30 13.52
C GLU A 144 -11.40 11.99 13.47
N LYS A 145 -12.63 11.99 12.92
CA LYS A 145 -13.43 10.77 12.73
C LYS A 145 -12.71 9.76 11.84
N TYR A 146 -12.04 10.22 10.79
CA TYR A 146 -11.28 9.34 9.90
C TYR A 146 -10.11 8.69 10.64
N LEU A 147 -9.30 9.48 11.34
CA LEU A 147 -8.15 8.98 12.09
C LEU A 147 -8.54 8.05 13.24
N ALA A 148 -9.67 8.30 13.89
CA ALA A 148 -10.21 7.41 14.92
C ALA A 148 -10.64 6.03 14.37
N ARG A 149 -10.96 5.94 13.07
CA ARG A 149 -11.37 4.71 12.38
C ARG A 149 -10.24 4.03 11.61
N SER A 150 -9.18 4.77 11.31
CA SER A 150 -7.96 4.16 10.79
C SER A 150 -7.42 3.20 11.86
N PRO A 151 -6.84 2.04 11.50
CA PRO A 151 -5.88 1.42 12.42
C PRO A 151 -4.96 2.56 12.83
N GLY A 152 -4.96 2.90 14.13
CA GLY A 152 -4.21 4.05 14.61
C GLY A 152 -2.75 3.91 14.20
N PRO A 153 -1.95 4.99 14.26
CA PRO A 153 -0.51 4.81 14.18
C PRO A 153 -0.15 3.76 15.22
N PHE A 154 0.29 2.57 14.76
CA PHE A 154 1.03 1.69 15.64
C PHE A 154 2.21 2.57 16.03
N GLY A 155 2.21 3.10 17.25
CA GLY A 155 3.23 4.04 17.67
C GLY A 155 4.61 3.48 17.31
N HIS A 156 5.56 4.35 16.99
CA HIS A 156 6.90 3.99 16.51
C HIS A 156 7.36 2.61 17.03
N PRO A 157 7.61 1.60 16.16
CA PRO A 157 7.75 0.20 16.58
C PRO A 157 8.76 -0.06 17.70
N ALA A 158 9.82 0.74 17.81
CA ALA A 158 10.72 0.70 18.98
C ALA A 158 9.99 0.93 20.32
N ARG A 159 9.11 1.93 20.40
CA ARG A 159 8.29 2.20 21.59
C ARG A 159 7.27 1.09 21.84
N MET A 160 6.69 0.54 20.77
CA MET A 160 5.80 -0.62 20.88
C MET A 160 6.55 -1.81 21.49
N ARG A 161 7.77 -2.07 21.03
CA ARG A 161 8.63 -3.14 21.55
C ARG A 161 8.98 -2.92 23.02
N GLU A 162 9.45 -1.72 23.37
CA GLU A 162 9.79 -1.34 24.75
C GLU A 162 8.61 -1.60 25.68
N ALA A 163 7.43 -1.12 25.31
CA ALA A 163 6.25 -1.27 26.14
C ALA A 163 5.73 -2.73 26.24
N MET A 164 5.98 -3.56 25.22
CA MET A 164 5.73 -5.00 25.33
C MET A 164 6.70 -5.65 26.31
N LEU A 165 8.00 -5.34 26.24
CA LEU A 165 9.03 -5.92 27.12
C LEU A 165 8.93 -5.46 28.58
N ASP A 166 8.39 -4.26 28.84
CA ASP A 166 8.20 -3.71 30.19
C ASP A 166 6.89 -4.23 30.87
N GLY A 167 6.29 -5.31 30.37
CA GLY A 167 5.12 -5.97 30.98
C GLY A 167 3.81 -5.19 30.79
N GLY A 168 3.68 -4.43 29.70
CA GLY A 168 2.43 -3.75 29.33
C GLY A 168 1.99 -2.63 30.28
N GLN A 169 2.82 -2.21 31.24
CA GLN A 169 2.49 -1.07 32.10
C GLN A 169 2.54 0.23 31.28
N ASP A 170 1.34 0.78 31.05
CA ASP A 170 1.11 2.09 30.46
C ASP A 170 1.74 2.24 29.06
N ILE A 171 1.27 1.44 28.09
CA ILE A 171 1.28 1.90 26.69
C ILE A 171 0.39 3.14 26.65
N GLN A 172 0.95 4.29 27.00
CA GLN A 172 0.37 5.58 26.68
C GLN A 172 0.18 5.53 25.17
N PRO A 173 -1.07 5.59 24.66
CA PRO A 173 -1.29 5.64 23.23
C PRO A 173 -0.39 6.75 22.68
N PRO A 174 0.25 6.56 21.51
CA PRO A 174 1.11 7.58 20.94
C PRO A 174 0.37 8.90 21.04
N PRO A 175 1.01 9.97 21.56
CA PRO A 175 0.29 11.19 21.89
C PRO A 175 -0.55 11.59 20.70
N ARG A 176 -1.81 11.98 20.95
CA ARG A 176 -2.77 12.42 19.91
C ARG A 176 -2.20 13.53 19.01
N THR A 177 -1.04 14.08 19.34
CA THR A 177 -0.22 14.96 18.52
C THR A 177 0.03 14.41 17.11
N GLY A 178 0.35 13.13 16.90
CA GLY A 178 0.57 12.61 15.53
C GLY A 178 -0.69 12.65 14.66
N GLN A 179 -1.84 12.28 15.25
CA GLN A 179 -3.13 12.38 14.58
C GLN A 179 -3.51 13.85 14.31
N ARG A 180 -3.39 14.71 15.31
CA ARG A 180 -3.68 16.15 15.18
C ARG A 180 -2.74 16.83 14.18
N SER A 181 -1.49 16.41 14.09
CA SER A 181 -0.53 16.90 13.09
C SER A 181 -0.85 16.42 11.67
N MET A 182 -1.39 15.21 11.50
CA MET A 182 -1.92 14.77 10.21
C MET A 182 -3.18 15.56 9.82
N VAL A 183 -4.08 15.85 10.77
CA VAL A 183 -5.23 16.74 10.51
C VAL A 183 -4.75 18.13 10.13
N ASN A 184 -3.81 18.70 10.88
CA ASN A 184 -3.21 19.99 10.59
C ASN A 184 -2.56 19.97 9.20
N LEU A 185 -1.78 18.95 8.85
CA LEU A 185 -1.18 18.85 7.52
C LEU A 185 -2.26 18.83 6.43
N ILE A 186 -3.32 18.02 6.59
CA ILE A 186 -4.42 17.96 5.62
C ILE A 186 -5.13 19.32 5.49
N ALA A 187 -5.33 20.03 6.60
CA ALA A 187 -5.88 21.38 6.58
C ALA A 187 -4.94 22.35 5.85
N LEU A 188 -3.65 22.35 6.18
CA LEU A 188 -2.65 23.20 5.53
C LEU A 188 -2.47 22.90 4.04
N LEU A 189 -2.72 21.66 3.60
CA LEU A 189 -2.70 21.27 2.18
C LEU A 189 -3.91 21.80 1.39
N GLY A 190 -4.97 22.26 2.05
CA GLY A 190 -6.15 22.80 1.37
C GLY A 190 -6.54 24.24 1.72
N LEU A 191 -6.06 24.80 2.83
CA LEU A 191 -6.37 26.18 3.21
C LEU A 191 -5.83 27.20 2.17
N PRO A 192 -6.53 28.34 1.98
CA PRO A 192 -6.12 29.37 1.03
C PRO A 192 -4.73 29.94 1.32
N GLN A 193 -4.06 30.42 0.28
CA GLN A 193 -2.75 31.06 0.40
C GLN A 193 -2.83 32.30 1.32
N GLY A 194 -1.86 32.43 2.22
CA GLY A 194 -1.75 33.55 3.17
C GLY A 194 -2.19 33.24 4.62
N GLU A 195 -2.87 32.10 4.86
CA GLU A 195 -3.27 31.68 6.21
C GLU A 195 -2.28 30.69 6.86
N VAL A 196 -1.28 30.25 6.11
CA VAL A 196 -0.30 29.24 6.53
C VAL A 196 1.09 29.85 6.65
N SER A 197 1.62 29.95 7.87
CA SER A 197 3.03 30.31 8.06
C SER A 197 3.95 29.14 7.69
N GLY A 198 5.16 29.44 7.21
CA GLY A 198 6.17 28.44 6.90
C GLY A 198 6.49 27.54 8.10
N GLU A 199 6.54 28.13 9.30
CA GLU A 199 6.74 27.43 10.57
C GLU A 199 5.62 26.43 10.88
N SER A 200 4.35 26.84 10.73
CA SER A 200 3.20 25.95 10.98
C SER A 200 3.18 24.77 10.02
N PHE A 201 3.55 25.02 8.75
CA PHE A 201 3.68 23.98 7.75
C PHE A 201 4.83 23.02 8.08
N ALA A 202 6.02 23.53 8.40
CA ALA A 202 7.16 22.72 8.80
C ALA A 202 6.86 21.86 10.03
N GLN A 203 6.19 22.44 11.03
CA GLN A 203 5.80 21.74 12.24
C GLN A 203 4.77 20.63 11.95
N ALA A 204 3.74 20.92 11.14
CA ALA A 204 2.73 19.93 10.76
C ALA A 204 3.33 18.79 9.93
N VAL A 205 4.21 19.10 8.97
CA VAL A 205 4.93 18.11 8.16
C VAL A 205 5.81 17.23 9.03
N THR A 206 6.63 17.83 9.90
CA THR A 206 7.55 17.09 10.77
C THR A 206 6.77 16.19 11.72
N ALA A 207 5.72 16.73 12.36
CA ALA A 207 4.96 16.01 13.36
C ALA A 207 3.98 14.97 12.76
N SER A 208 3.65 15.07 11.48
CA SER A 208 2.85 14.08 10.75
C SER A 208 3.69 12.95 10.14
N GLY A 209 5.01 13.13 10.04
CA GLY A 209 5.92 12.20 9.36
C GLY A 209 5.71 12.13 7.84
N ALA A 210 5.05 13.13 7.24
CA ALA A 210 4.65 13.10 5.83
C ALA A 210 5.78 13.42 4.84
N LEU A 211 6.84 14.10 5.28
CA LEU A 211 8.09 14.25 4.53
C LEU A 211 9.19 13.43 5.21
N PRO A 212 9.45 12.23 4.71
CA PRO A 212 10.48 11.35 5.25
C PRO A 212 11.88 11.99 5.16
N GLY A 213 12.61 11.98 6.27
CA GLY A 213 14.03 12.36 6.32
C GLY A 213 14.27 13.87 6.46
N ALA A 214 13.19 14.65 6.53
CA ALA A 214 13.27 16.06 6.84
C ALA A 214 13.56 16.24 8.34
N ASP A 215 14.76 16.74 8.66
CA ASP A 215 15.00 17.34 9.97
C ASP A 215 14.07 18.54 10.12
N GLY A 216 13.21 18.52 11.14
CA GLY A 216 12.21 19.56 11.35
C GLY A 216 12.82 20.95 11.53
N ALA A 217 14.03 21.05 12.10
CA ALA A 217 14.75 22.32 12.21
C ALA A 217 15.23 22.81 10.85
N THR A 218 15.82 21.93 10.04
CA THR A 218 16.21 22.23 8.66
C THR A 218 15.02 22.60 7.79
N LEU A 219 13.89 21.89 7.95
CA LEU A 219 12.66 22.14 7.21
C LEU A 219 12.06 23.49 7.61
N ALA A 220 11.98 23.78 8.91
CA ALA A 220 11.53 25.07 9.42
C ALA A 220 12.41 26.22 8.92
N ALA A 221 13.74 26.07 8.96
CA ALA A 221 14.68 27.04 8.42
C ALA A 221 14.51 27.25 6.91
N ALA A 222 14.27 26.17 6.15
CA ALA A 222 14.02 26.26 4.71
C ALA A 222 12.71 26.98 4.39
N PHE A 223 11.64 26.72 5.15
CA PHE A 223 10.35 27.40 5.01
C PHE A 223 10.42 28.87 5.44
N GLU A 224 11.16 29.17 6.52
CA GLU A 224 11.42 30.54 6.96
C GLU A 224 12.23 31.32 5.91
N GLN A 225 13.28 30.71 5.35
CA GLN A 225 14.05 31.31 4.26
C GLN A 225 13.17 31.54 3.02
N ALA A 226 12.31 30.57 2.67
CA ALA A 226 11.38 30.73 1.55
C ALA A 226 10.37 31.86 1.80
N GLU A 227 9.94 32.09 3.05
CA GLU A 227 9.07 33.18 3.44
C GLU A 227 9.79 34.54 3.29
N GLN A 228 11.03 34.62 3.77
CA GLN A 228 11.89 35.81 3.61
C GLN A 228 12.18 36.14 2.15
N ASP A 229 12.38 35.13 1.31
CA ASP A 229 12.67 35.28 -0.12
C ASP A 229 11.40 35.48 -0.97
N GLY A 230 10.20 35.41 -0.37
CA GLY A 230 8.92 35.52 -1.07
C GLY A 230 8.62 34.33 -2.00
N THR A 231 9.28 33.18 -1.79
CA THR A 231 9.11 31.96 -2.59
C THR A 231 8.22 30.91 -1.93
N LEU A 232 7.87 31.10 -0.65
CA LEU A 232 7.01 30.20 0.13
C LEU A 232 5.68 29.90 -0.57
N GLU A 233 5.02 30.94 -1.08
CA GLU A 233 3.72 30.79 -1.78
C GLU A 233 3.83 29.87 -2.99
N HIS A 234 4.93 29.94 -3.73
CA HIS A 234 5.17 29.07 -4.88
C HIS A 234 5.41 27.62 -4.46
N LEU A 235 6.17 27.40 -3.39
CA LEU A 235 6.42 26.05 -2.85
C LEU A 235 5.13 25.42 -2.32
N LEU A 236 4.36 26.16 -1.54
CA LEU A 236 3.05 25.71 -1.06
C LEU A 236 2.10 25.45 -2.23
N HIS A 237 2.09 26.31 -3.26
CA HIS A 237 1.28 26.09 -4.45
C HIS A 237 1.61 24.75 -5.14
N VAL A 238 2.89 24.40 -5.29
CA VAL A 238 3.29 23.12 -5.91
C VAL A 238 2.78 21.93 -5.11
N VAL A 239 2.89 21.97 -3.78
CA VAL A 239 2.47 20.87 -2.90
C VAL A 239 0.94 20.80 -2.79
N GLN A 240 0.27 21.94 -2.63
CA GLN A 240 -1.19 22.04 -2.48
C GLN A 240 -1.96 21.71 -3.77
N GLN A 241 -1.38 21.96 -4.95
CA GLN A 241 -2.03 21.72 -6.24
C GLN A 241 -1.79 20.32 -6.80
N ARG A 242 -1.09 19.43 -6.07
CA ARG A 242 -0.94 18.05 -6.54
C ARG A 242 -2.31 17.38 -6.60
N ASP A 243 -2.74 17.06 -7.81
CA ASP A 243 -3.98 16.34 -8.07
C ASP A 243 -3.65 14.86 -8.33
N MET A 244 -3.76 14.06 -7.26
CA MET A 244 -3.50 12.62 -7.30
C MET A 244 -4.41 11.89 -8.29
N VAL A 245 -5.63 12.40 -8.51
CA VAL A 245 -6.60 11.80 -9.45
C VAL A 245 -6.18 12.10 -10.88
N ALA A 246 -5.89 13.37 -11.20
CA ALA A 246 -5.43 13.76 -12.54
C ALA A 246 -4.08 13.12 -12.90
N GLU A 247 -3.17 12.96 -11.93
CA GLU A 247 -1.92 12.21 -12.12
C GLU A 247 -2.20 10.74 -12.44
N ALA A 248 -3.12 10.10 -11.72
CA ALA A 248 -3.51 8.72 -11.98
C ALA A 248 -4.20 8.54 -13.35
N GLU A 249 -4.98 9.51 -13.82
CA GLU A 249 -5.63 9.48 -15.15
C GLU A 249 -4.62 9.51 -16.31
N THR A 250 -3.48 10.17 -16.11
CA THR A 250 -2.47 10.40 -17.15
C THR A 250 -1.20 9.57 -16.97
N VAL A 251 -1.14 8.73 -15.92
CA VAL A 251 0.04 7.89 -15.63
C VAL A 251 0.36 6.93 -16.77
N SER A 252 1.65 6.73 -17.05
CA SER A 252 2.10 5.72 -18.01
C SER A 252 2.21 4.33 -17.36
N PRO A 253 2.14 3.23 -18.15
CA PRO A 253 2.37 1.88 -17.64
C PRO A 253 3.69 1.74 -16.88
N GLU A 254 4.76 2.34 -17.40
CA GLU A 254 6.11 2.26 -16.84
C GLU A 254 6.21 3.02 -15.50
N ARG A 255 5.62 4.22 -15.42
CA ARG A 255 5.57 4.98 -14.16
C ARG A 255 4.78 4.22 -13.09
N LEU A 256 3.63 3.65 -13.46
CA LEU A 256 2.83 2.90 -12.51
C LEU A 256 3.49 1.58 -12.08
N ALA A 257 4.26 0.93 -12.97
CA ALA A 257 5.05 -0.25 -12.63
C ALA A 257 6.17 0.08 -11.64
N ARG A 258 6.88 1.21 -11.85
CA ARG A 258 7.88 1.72 -10.89
C ARG A 258 7.27 2.04 -9.53
N ALA A 259 6.14 2.75 -9.50
CA ALA A 259 5.44 3.07 -8.26
C ALA A 259 5.00 1.81 -7.50
N ARG A 260 4.57 0.76 -8.22
CA ARG A 260 4.24 -0.53 -7.60
C ARG A 260 5.47 -1.18 -6.97
N GLU A 261 6.62 -1.12 -7.62
CA GLU A 261 7.86 -1.70 -7.07
C GLU A 261 8.32 -0.93 -5.83
N ALA A 262 8.28 0.41 -5.87
CA ALA A 262 8.51 1.25 -4.71
C ALA A 262 7.58 0.91 -3.54
N ALA A 263 6.28 0.77 -3.81
CA ALA A 263 5.28 0.38 -2.82
C ALA A 263 5.57 -1.01 -2.20
N ARG A 264 6.16 -1.94 -2.96
CA ARG A 264 6.56 -3.25 -2.44
C ARG A 264 7.77 -3.18 -1.53
N VAL A 265 8.79 -2.43 -1.92
CA VAL A 265 9.97 -2.19 -1.08
C VAL A 265 9.54 -1.57 0.24
N LEU A 266 8.72 -0.51 0.19
CA LEU A 266 8.13 0.10 1.39
C LEU A 266 7.31 -0.89 2.21
N GLY A 267 6.43 -1.66 1.56
CA GLY A 267 5.57 -2.62 2.25
C GLY A 267 6.34 -3.75 2.92
N PHE A 268 7.39 -4.25 2.28
CA PHE A 268 8.28 -5.27 2.84
C PHE A 268 9.07 -4.73 4.03
N CYS A 269 9.77 -3.60 3.83
CA CYS A 269 10.56 -2.95 4.87
C CYS A 269 9.68 -2.54 6.06
N GLY A 270 8.50 -1.99 5.80
CA GLY A 270 7.51 -1.64 6.81
C GLY A 270 6.94 -2.86 7.55
N GLY A 271 6.82 -4.00 6.88
CA GLY A 271 6.44 -5.27 7.51
C GLY A 271 7.47 -5.70 8.54
N LEU A 272 8.76 -5.70 8.18
CA LEU A 272 9.87 -5.97 9.11
C LEU A 272 9.90 -4.96 10.26
N TYR A 273 9.71 -3.67 9.94
CA TYR A 273 9.64 -2.57 10.88
C TYR A 273 8.54 -2.78 11.93
N LEU A 274 7.33 -3.16 11.51
CA LEU A 274 6.22 -3.48 12.40
C LEU A 274 6.47 -4.74 13.23
N MET A 275 6.99 -5.80 12.61
CA MET A 275 7.27 -7.06 13.31
C MET A 275 8.34 -6.89 14.40
N HIS A 276 9.32 -5.99 14.22
CA HIS A 276 10.26 -5.63 15.28
C HIS A 276 9.54 -5.12 16.53
N GLY A 277 8.51 -4.28 16.34
CA GLY A 277 7.67 -3.83 17.45
C GLY A 277 6.88 -4.96 18.11
N LEU A 278 6.55 -6.00 17.35
CA LEU A 278 5.89 -7.22 17.82
C LEU A 278 6.89 -8.29 18.28
N LEU A 279 8.02 -7.88 18.83
CA LEU A 279 9.03 -8.76 19.43
C LEU A 279 9.79 -9.68 18.46
N LEU A 280 9.69 -9.50 17.14
CA LEU A 280 10.53 -10.25 16.20
C LEU A 280 12.02 -10.08 16.57
N PRO A 281 12.82 -11.15 16.67
CA PRO A 281 14.23 -11.03 17.01
C PRO A 281 14.97 -10.16 16.00
N ASP A 282 15.74 -9.21 16.52
CA ASP A 282 16.40 -8.18 15.72
C ASP A 282 17.70 -8.72 15.12
N THR A 283 17.67 -9.12 13.85
CA THR A 283 18.86 -9.55 13.13
C THR A 283 19.67 -8.34 12.65
N PRO A 284 20.98 -8.47 12.38
CA PRO A 284 21.77 -7.36 11.85
C PRO A 284 21.19 -6.77 10.55
N GLY A 285 20.59 -7.62 9.71
CA GLY A 285 19.93 -7.16 8.49
C GLY A 285 18.63 -6.40 8.75
N GLN A 286 17.83 -6.84 9.72
CA GLN A 286 16.64 -6.09 10.15
C GLN A 286 17.01 -4.75 10.76
N GLN A 287 18.04 -4.71 11.62
CA GLN A 287 18.55 -3.49 12.23
C GLN A 287 19.02 -2.47 11.20
N ALA A 288 19.75 -2.90 10.17
CA ALA A 288 20.22 -2.02 9.10
C ALA A 288 19.06 -1.41 8.30
N ILE A 289 18.07 -2.22 7.93
CA ILE A 289 16.85 -1.73 7.25
C ILE A 289 16.10 -0.75 8.16
N ARG A 290 15.95 -1.07 9.44
CA ARG A 290 15.29 -0.21 10.44
C ARG A 290 15.97 1.15 10.56
N ALA A 291 17.28 1.14 10.77
CA ALA A 291 18.09 2.36 10.86
C ALA A 291 17.94 3.19 9.59
N LYS A 292 17.90 2.57 8.41
CA LYS A 292 17.69 3.29 7.15
C LYS A 292 16.28 3.87 7.02
N ILE A 293 15.24 3.16 7.47
CA ILE A 293 13.88 3.69 7.53
C ILE A 293 13.83 4.93 8.43
N ASP A 294 14.45 4.87 9.61
CA ASP A 294 14.46 5.97 10.57
C ASP A 294 15.27 7.17 10.06
N GLU A 295 16.45 6.92 9.47
CA GLU A 295 17.31 7.92 8.82
C GLU A 295 16.56 8.65 7.69
N LEU A 296 15.87 7.89 6.85
CA LEU A 296 15.06 8.44 5.76
C LEU A 296 13.69 8.93 6.23
N GLY A 297 13.35 8.85 7.52
CA GLY A 297 12.04 9.18 8.09
C GLY A 297 10.85 8.47 7.44
N LEU A 298 11.04 7.28 6.86
CA LEU A 298 10.02 6.55 6.10
C LEU A 298 9.08 5.71 6.98
N GLY A 299 9.19 5.79 8.31
CA GLY A 299 8.48 4.91 9.26
C GLY A 299 6.98 4.79 8.99
N GLU A 300 6.25 5.92 9.01
CA GLU A 300 4.79 5.92 8.80
C GLU A 300 4.39 5.49 7.38
N ALA A 301 5.14 5.92 6.36
CA ALA A 301 4.90 5.52 4.98
C ALA A 301 5.11 4.01 4.79
N ALA A 302 6.16 3.44 5.40
CA ALA A 302 6.46 2.02 5.36
C ALA A 302 5.40 1.20 6.12
N ILE A 303 5.02 1.62 7.34
CA ILE A 303 3.94 1.01 8.14
C ILE A 303 2.64 1.00 7.34
N THR A 304 2.27 2.15 6.75
CA THR A 304 1.09 2.28 5.91
C THR A 304 1.17 1.33 4.73
N ALA A 305 2.28 1.32 3.99
CA ALA A 305 2.49 0.42 2.86
C ALA A 305 2.35 -1.06 3.24
N ALA A 306 2.90 -1.47 4.38
CA ALA A 306 2.83 -2.84 4.89
C ALA A 306 1.39 -3.29 5.15
N GLN A 307 0.55 -2.39 5.66
CA GLN A 307 -0.87 -2.67 5.92
C GLN A 307 -1.74 -2.67 4.65
N CYS A 308 -1.23 -2.09 3.56
CA CYS A 308 -2.00 -1.81 2.35
C CYS A 308 -2.00 -2.93 1.31
N VAL A 309 -1.11 -3.92 1.42
CA VAL A 309 -0.84 -4.94 0.38
C VAL A 309 -2.11 -5.69 -0.11
N ASN A 310 -3.21 -5.67 0.67
CA ASN A 310 -4.47 -6.34 0.31
C ASN A 310 -5.73 -5.45 0.35
N LYS A 311 -5.61 -4.12 0.44
CA LYS A 311 -6.76 -3.21 0.67
C LYS A 311 -6.84 -2.08 -0.37
N VAL A 312 -8.01 -1.43 -0.46
CA VAL A 312 -8.24 -0.22 -1.27
C VAL A 312 -7.23 0.90 -0.94
N ILE A 313 -6.68 0.89 0.28
CA ILE A 313 -5.63 1.81 0.74
C ILE A 313 -4.34 1.69 -0.10
N ALA A 314 -4.13 0.56 -0.82
CA ALA A 314 -3.05 0.43 -1.80
C ALA A 314 -3.03 1.55 -2.85
N ALA A 315 -4.18 2.14 -3.19
CA ALA A 315 -4.25 3.28 -4.09
C ALA A 315 -3.52 4.52 -3.55
N ASN A 316 -3.63 4.81 -2.25
CA ASN A 316 -2.93 5.93 -1.63
C ASN A 316 -1.42 5.70 -1.63
N VAL A 317 -0.98 4.48 -1.34
CA VAL A 317 0.45 4.12 -1.36
C VAL A 317 1.01 4.18 -2.79
N LEU A 318 0.27 3.69 -3.78
CA LEU A 318 0.65 3.81 -5.18
C LEU A 318 0.75 5.27 -5.60
N SER A 319 -0.22 6.10 -5.24
CA SER A 319 -0.21 7.53 -5.56
C SER A 319 0.94 8.27 -4.88
N PHE A 320 1.24 7.94 -3.63
CA PHE A 320 2.44 8.42 -2.94
C PHE A 320 3.71 8.06 -3.71
N CYS A 321 3.84 6.80 -4.15
CA CYS A 321 4.99 6.31 -4.91
C CYS A 321 5.03 6.78 -6.38
N LEU A 322 4.01 7.49 -6.88
CA LEU A 322 4.06 8.09 -8.23
C LEU A 322 4.87 9.38 -8.25
N ASP A 323 5.09 9.98 -7.08
CA ASP A 323 5.83 11.22 -6.93
C ASP A 323 7.34 10.99 -7.12
N PRO A 324 7.96 11.65 -8.11
CA PRO A 324 9.39 11.48 -8.39
C PRO A 324 10.31 11.84 -7.22
N SER A 325 9.86 12.66 -6.27
CA SER A 325 10.68 13.02 -5.10
C SER A 325 11.03 11.81 -4.22
N PHE A 326 10.22 10.75 -4.27
CA PHE A 326 10.47 9.52 -3.53
C PHE A 326 11.40 8.55 -4.26
N ASP A 327 11.63 8.71 -5.57
CA ASP A 327 12.46 7.77 -6.35
C ASP A 327 13.84 7.60 -5.70
N HIS A 328 14.45 8.70 -5.24
CA HIS A 328 15.74 8.67 -4.58
C HIS A 328 15.71 8.00 -3.20
N LEU A 329 14.71 8.31 -2.37
CA LEU A 329 14.55 7.73 -1.03
C LEU A 329 14.32 6.22 -1.10
N ILE A 330 13.48 5.79 -2.04
CA ILE A 330 13.19 4.38 -2.29
C ILE A 330 14.42 3.65 -2.83
N ALA A 331 15.18 4.26 -3.73
CA ALA A 331 16.41 3.66 -4.24
C ALA A 331 17.41 3.38 -3.11
N GLN A 332 17.62 4.33 -2.20
CA GLN A 332 18.49 4.16 -1.03
C GLN A 332 17.99 3.04 -0.09
N LEU A 333 16.69 3.00 0.19
CA LEU A 333 16.12 1.95 1.03
C LEU A 333 16.25 0.57 0.37
N ASN A 334 16.01 0.48 -0.94
CA ASN A 334 16.13 -0.75 -1.71
C ASN A 334 17.58 -1.27 -1.75
N GLU A 335 18.56 -0.38 -1.84
CA GLU A 335 19.99 -0.74 -1.79
C GLU A 335 20.33 -1.44 -0.48
N VAL A 336 19.99 -0.83 0.67
CA VAL A 336 20.20 -1.43 2.00
C VAL A 336 19.43 -2.74 2.15
N MET A 337 18.17 -2.78 1.68
CA MET A 337 17.36 -4.00 1.70
C MET A 337 18.03 -5.14 0.93
N MET A 338 18.55 -4.87 -0.27
CA MET A 338 19.19 -5.89 -1.11
C MET A 338 20.54 -6.34 -0.55
N GLU A 339 21.34 -5.42 -0.01
CA GLU A 339 22.62 -5.73 0.65
C GLU A 339 22.41 -6.68 1.83
N HIS A 340 21.38 -6.44 2.63
CA HIS A 340 21.13 -7.18 3.86
C HIS A 340 20.14 -8.34 3.73
N MET A 341 19.52 -8.54 2.57
CA MET A 341 18.43 -9.51 2.36
C MET A 341 18.78 -10.93 2.85
N ALA A 342 20.01 -11.39 2.59
CA ALA A 342 20.47 -12.72 2.99
C ALA A 342 20.54 -12.90 4.53
N GLY A 343 20.67 -11.81 5.28
CA GLY A 343 20.78 -11.79 6.74
C GLY A 343 19.49 -11.40 7.47
N VAL A 344 18.45 -10.94 6.77
CA VAL A 344 17.18 -10.48 7.39
C VAL A 344 16.57 -11.57 8.29
N PHE A 345 16.66 -12.83 7.89
CA PHE A 345 16.10 -13.97 8.62
C PHE A 345 17.16 -14.87 9.27
N ARG A 346 18.39 -14.36 9.49
CA ARG A 346 19.48 -15.12 10.11
C ARG A 346 19.84 -14.53 11.47
N LEU A 347 19.74 -15.37 12.50
CA LEU A 347 20.16 -15.02 13.85
C LEU A 347 21.69 -15.04 13.98
N PRO A 348 22.27 -14.19 14.84
CA PRO A 348 23.72 -14.19 15.07
C PRO A 348 24.24 -15.54 15.57
N GLY A 349 25.17 -16.16 14.84
CA GLY A 349 25.84 -17.40 15.25
C GLY A 349 25.15 -18.71 14.84
N GLU A 350 24.02 -18.67 14.14
CA GLU A 350 23.28 -19.85 13.68
C GLU A 350 23.46 -20.11 12.16
N VAL A 351 23.40 -21.38 11.75
CA VAL A 351 23.77 -21.85 10.39
C VAL A 351 22.56 -21.96 9.44
N ASP A 352 21.34 -22.13 9.94
CA ASP A 352 20.05 -22.19 9.22
C ASP A 352 18.97 -22.12 10.31
N SER A 353 17.74 -21.60 10.14
CA SER A 353 16.99 -21.06 8.99
C SER A 353 15.91 -20.06 9.48
N ALA A 354 15.11 -19.49 8.57
CA ALA A 354 13.95 -18.66 8.95
C ALA A 354 12.97 -19.36 9.91
N GLU A 355 13.00 -20.69 9.99
CA GLU A 355 12.20 -21.48 10.93
C GLU A 355 12.60 -21.21 12.39
N ASP A 356 13.89 -21.16 12.69
CA ASP A 356 14.38 -20.92 14.06
C ASP A 356 14.05 -19.51 14.53
N LEU A 357 14.15 -18.52 13.64
CA LEU A 357 13.66 -17.17 13.90
C LEU A 357 12.17 -17.18 14.25
N MET A 358 11.35 -17.93 13.51
CA MET A 358 9.92 -18.05 13.76
C MET A 358 9.63 -18.77 15.10
N VAL A 359 10.38 -19.82 15.44
CA VAL A 359 10.27 -20.51 16.73
C VAL A 359 10.58 -19.56 17.88
N GLN A 360 11.68 -18.81 17.80
CA GLN A 360 12.07 -17.84 18.82
C GLN A 360 11.05 -16.71 18.95
N TRP A 361 10.54 -16.22 17.81
CA TRP A 361 9.51 -15.19 17.82
C TRP A 361 8.21 -15.67 18.47
N LEU A 362 7.75 -16.88 18.14
CA LEU A 362 6.57 -17.48 18.75
C LEU A 362 6.75 -17.75 20.24
N ALA A 363 7.96 -18.10 20.69
CA ALA A 363 8.28 -18.25 22.10
C ALA A 363 8.15 -16.90 22.83
N ALA A 364 8.78 -15.84 22.31
CA ALA A 364 8.69 -14.49 22.88
C ALA A 364 7.24 -13.98 22.98
N LEU A 365 6.42 -14.24 21.96
CA LEU A 365 5.00 -13.87 21.99
C LEU A 365 4.17 -14.66 23.02
N ARG A 366 4.54 -15.92 23.32
CA ARG A 366 3.87 -16.71 24.36
C ARG A 366 4.26 -16.24 25.75
N ASP A 367 5.55 -15.98 25.96
CA ASP A 367 6.07 -15.50 27.24
C ASP A 367 5.42 -14.16 27.64
N GLU A 368 5.12 -13.29 26.68
CA GLU A 368 4.35 -12.06 26.93
C GLU A 368 2.84 -12.28 27.13
N ALA A 369 2.26 -13.33 26.53
CA ALA A 369 0.83 -13.62 26.70
C ALA A 369 0.51 -14.29 28.05
N GLU A 370 1.52 -14.84 28.72
CA GLU A 370 1.40 -15.51 30.02
C GLU A 370 1.68 -14.59 31.23
N GLN A 371 2.19 -13.37 30.98
CA GLN A 371 2.33 -12.28 31.96
C GLN A 371 1.02 -11.50 32.10
#